data_AF-A0A935RCX1-F1
#
_entry.id   AF-A0A935RCX1-F1
#
_cell.length_a   1.000
_cell.length_b   1.000
_cell.length_c   1.000
_cell.angle_alpha   90.00
_cell.angle_beta   90.00
_cell.angle_gamma   90.00
#
_symmetry.space_group_name_H-M   'P 1'
#
loop_
_entity.id
_entity.type
_entity.pdbx_description
1 polymer ?
#
loop_
_entity_poly.entity_id
_entity_poly.type
_entity_poly.pdbx_seq_one_letter_code
_entity_poly.pdbx_strand_id
1 'polypeptide(L)'
;MTTLELKLNLPDRLAQDAAQMGLLEPDSLQTLLREAVRGRRIAQLAEARKRVAAAGIPPMSLDEIQAEVDAHRAELRSPAAD
;
A
#
# COMPACT_ATOMS: atom_id res chain seq x y z
N MET A 1 -6.08 -9.12 16.80
CA MET A 1 -4.67 -8.78 17.04
C MET A 1 -3.84 -9.97 16.61
N THR A 2 -2.74 -9.75 15.89
CA THR A 2 -1.83 -10.83 15.47
C THR A 2 -0.51 -10.61 16.18
N THR A 3 0.01 -11.65 16.82
CA THR A 3 1.33 -11.62 17.48
C THR A 3 2.35 -12.27 16.55
N LEU A 4 3.52 -11.67 16.42
CA LEU A 4 4.61 -12.14 15.58
C LEU A 4 5.89 -12.19 16.43
N GLU A 5 6.68 -13.23 16.26
CA GLU A 5 8.04 -13.30 16.79
C GLU A 5 9.03 -12.82 15.72
N LEU A 6 9.91 -11.90 16.09
CA LEU A 6 10.88 -11.28 15.18
C LEU A 6 12.29 -11.49 15.70
N LYS A 7 13.17 -12.03 14.86
CA LYS A 7 14.61 -12.08 15.12
C LYS A 7 15.31 -11.03 14.27
N LEU A 8 16.05 -10.14 14.90
CA LEU A 8 16.77 -9.04 14.26
C LEU A 8 18.26 -9.18 14.53
N ASN A 9 19.09 -8.96 13.50
CA ASN A 9 20.52 -8.76 13.66
C ASN A 9 20.79 -7.27 13.52
N LEU A 10 21.28 -6.66 14.59
CA LEU A 10 21.63 -5.24 14.66
C LEU A 10 23.09 -5.12 15.10
N PRO A 11 23.82 -4.09 14.67
CA PRO A 11 25.10 -3.75 15.27
C PRO A 11 24.93 -3.50 16.78
N ASP A 12 25.85 -4.02 17.61
CA ASP A 12 25.72 -3.98 19.08
C ASP A 12 25.42 -2.58 19.63
N ARG A 13 26.13 -1.57 19.13
CA ARG A 13 25.91 -0.16 19.53
C ARG A 13 24.49 0.29 19.21
N LEU A 14 23.99 -0.02 18.02
CA LEU A 14 22.63 0.35 17.63
C LEU A 14 21.59 -0.39 18.48
N ALA A 15 21.82 -1.66 18.80
CA ALA A 15 20.93 -2.43 19.67
C ALA A 15 20.86 -1.82 21.08
N GLN A 16 22.01 -1.44 21.65
CA GLN A 16 22.10 -0.81 22.97
C GLN A 16 21.40 0.54 22.98
N ASP A 17 21.69 1.41 22.01
CA ASP A 17 21.08 2.74 21.92
C ASP A 17 19.56 2.64 21.74
N ALA A 18 19.11 1.77 20.82
CA ALA A 18 17.69 1.55 20.58
C ALA A 18 16.96 1.00 21.81
N ALA A 19 17.58 0.08 22.56
CA ALA A 19 17.03 -0.43 23.81
C ALA A 19 16.94 0.65 24.89
N GLN A 20 18.00 1.44 25.09
CA GLN A 20 18.02 2.53 26.07
C GLN A 20 16.97 3.61 25.76
N MET A 21 16.69 3.84 24.48
CA MET A 21 15.65 4.76 24.02
C MET A 21 14.24 4.15 24.01
N GLY A 22 14.09 2.87 24.39
CA GLY A 22 12.79 2.18 24.37
C GLY A 22 12.24 1.93 22.96
N LEU A 23 13.06 2.02 21.92
CA LEU A 23 12.65 1.80 20.54
C LEU A 23 12.38 0.32 20.21
N LEU A 24 12.89 -0.59 21.04
CA LEU A 24 12.67 -2.03 20.92
C LEU A 24 11.44 -2.51 21.72
N GLU A 25 10.76 -1.63 22.44
CA GLU A 25 9.53 -1.96 23.14
C GLU A 25 8.38 -2.21 22.15
N PRO A 26 7.43 -3.12 22.48
CA PRO A 26 6.35 -3.50 21.56
C PRO A 26 5.56 -2.33 20.97
N ASP A 27 5.21 -1.33 21.78
CA ASP A 27 4.41 -0.18 21.34
C ASP A 27 5.20 0.77 20.42
N SER A 28 6.50 0.96 20.71
CA SER A 28 7.42 1.73 19.86
C SER A 28 7.60 1.05 18.51
N LEU A 29 7.83 -0.27 18.49
CA LEU A 29 7.93 -1.06 17.26
C LEU A 29 6.62 -1.05 16.47
N GLN A 30 5.47 -1.13 17.14
CA GLN A 30 4.18 -1.05 16.48
C GLN A 30 3.98 0.30 15.80
N THR A 31 4.35 1.38 16.47
CA THR A 31 4.29 2.75 15.92
C THR A 31 5.22 2.89 14.72
N LEU A 32 6.46 2.41 14.83
CA LEU A 32 7.43 2.42 13.74
C LEU A 32 6.92 1.65 12.52
N LEU A 33 6.37 0.45 12.72
CA LEU A 33 5.80 -0.36 11.64
C LEU A 33 4.60 0.33 10.98
N ARG A 34 3.72 0.95 11.78
CA ARG A 34 2.56 1.68 11.26
C ARG A 34 2.97 2.82 10.35
N GLU A 35 3.92 3.65 10.79
CA GLU A 35 4.40 4.77 9.98
C GLU A 35 5.16 4.30 8.74
N ALA A 36 5.96 3.23 8.85
CA ALA A 36 6.64 2.64 7.70
C ALA A 36 5.65 2.12 6.64
N VAL A 37 4.58 1.43 7.06
CA VAL A 37 3.52 0.96 6.16
C VAL A 37 2.80 2.14 5.51
N ARG A 38 2.45 3.16 6.29
CA ARG A 38 1.79 4.37 5.79
C ARG A 38 2.64 5.07 4.74
N GLY A 39 3.93 5.28 5.00
CA GLY A 39 4.87 5.89 4.07
C GLY A 39 4.96 5.11 2.75
N ARG A 40 5.07 3.78 2.82
CA ARG A 40 5.11 2.92 1.61
C ARG A 40 3.82 3.01 0.79
N ARG A 41 2.65 3.06 1.43
CA ARG A 41 1.37 3.24 0.73
C ARG A 41 1.29 4.59 0.01
N ILE A 42 1.76 5.66 0.64
CA ILE A 42 1.82 6.99 0.02
C ILE A 42 2.77 6.99 -1.18
N ALA A 43 3.95 6.38 -1.05
CA ALA A 43 4.90 6.25 -2.15
C ALA A 43 4.30 5.45 -3.32
N GLN A 44 3.63 4.33 -3.06
CA GLN A 44 2.95 3.54 -4.08
C GLN A 44 1.87 4.36 -4.82
N LEU A 45 1.08 5.16 -4.10
CA LEU A 45 0.09 6.04 -4.71
C LEU A 45 0.75 7.11 -5.59
N ALA A 46 1.85 7.71 -5.14
CA ALA A 46 2.60 8.68 -5.91
C ALA A 46 3.15 8.08 -7.21
N GLU A 47 3.71 6.87 -7.16
CA GLU A 47 4.18 6.16 -8.35
C GLU A 47 3.03 5.78 -9.30
N ALA A 48 1.88 5.37 -8.77
CA ALA A 48 0.69 5.13 -9.60
C ALA A 48 0.26 6.40 -10.34
N ARG A 49 0.23 7.55 -9.65
CA ARG A 49 -0.09 8.85 -10.27
C ARG A 49 0.89 9.23 -11.37
N LYS A 50 2.19 9.01 -11.17
CA LYS A 50 3.21 9.25 -12.21
C LYS A 50 2.96 8.40 -13.45
N ARG A 51 2.64 7.11 -13.27
CA ARG A 51 2.33 6.21 -14.40
C ARG A 51 1.09 6.66 -15.17
N VAL A 52 0.02 7.05 -14.48
CA VAL A 52 -1.21 7.56 -15.13
C VAL A 52 -0.91 8.84 -15.92
N ALA A 53 -0.19 9.79 -15.32
CA ALA A 53 0.18 11.02 -16.01
C ALA A 53 1.07 10.76 -17.24
N ALA A 54 2.04 9.85 -17.13
CA ALA A 54 2.93 9.48 -18.21
C ALA A 54 2.23 8.75 -19.37
N ALA A 55 1.09 8.09 -19.10
CA ALA A 55 0.30 7.44 -20.14
C ALA A 55 -0.35 8.45 -21.11
N GLY A 56 -0.44 9.74 -20.74
CA GLY A 56 -0.95 10.79 -21.62
C GLY A 56 -2.38 10.59 -22.08
N ILE A 57 -3.16 9.76 -21.36
CA ILE A 57 -4.54 9.44 -21.71
C ILE A 57 -5.40 10.65 -21.38
N PRO A 58 -6.18 11.20 -22.35
CA PRO A 58 -7.07 12.31 -22.09
C PRO A 58 -8.14 11.90 -21.06
N PRO A 59 -8.59 12.83 -20.20
CA PRO A 59 -9.66 12.54 -19.26
C PRO A 59 -10.95 12.22 -20.01
N MET A 60 -11.60 11.12 -19.65
CA MET A 60 -12.94 10.77 -20.11
C MET A 60 -13.99 11.59 -19.35
N SER A 61 -15.11 11.88 -19.99
CA SER A 61 -16.30 12.41 -19.31
C SER A 61 -16.91 11.37 -18.37
N LEU A 62 -17.73 11.82 -17.42
CA LEU A 62 -18.41 10.91 -16.49
C LEU A 62 -19.34 9.93 -17.22
N ASP A 63 -20.00 10.37 -18.29
CA ASP A 63 -20.90 9.54 -19.08
C ASP A 63 -20.15 8.45 -19.83
N GLU A 64 -18.99 8.77 -20.42
CA GLU A 64 -18.11 7.80 -21.07
C GLU A 64 -17.55 6.77 -20.08
N ILE A 65 -17.16 7.22 -18.88
CA ILE A 65 -16.72 6.32 -17.80
C ILE A 65 -17.85 5.37 -17.40
N GLN A 66 -19.07 5.90 -17.25
CA GLN A 66 -20.23 5.10 -16.84
C GLN A 66 -20.58 4.04 -17.90
N ALA A 67 -20.55 4.42 -19.18
CA ALA A 67 -20.79 3.49 -20.29
C ALA A 67 -19.76 2.34 -20.31
N GLU A 68 -18.46 2.64 -20.12
CA GLU A 68 -17.39 1.64 -20.07
C GLU A 68 -17.58 0.67 -18.89
N VAL A 69 -17.90 1.20 -17.70
CA VAL A 69 -18.13 0.40 -16.50
C VAL A 69 -19.35 -0.52 -16.66
N ASP A 70 -20.43 -0.03 -17.27
CA ASP A 70 -21.64 -0.81 -17.49
C ASP A 70 -21.43 -1.91 -18.54
N ALA A 71 -20.68 -1.63 -19.61
CA ALA A 71 -20.27 -2.62 -20.59
C ALA A 71 -19.45 -3.75 -19.93
N HIS A 72 -18.42 -3.39 -19.15
CA HIS A 72 -17.59 -4.39 -18.45
C HIS A 72 -18.40 -5.23 -17.44
N ARG A 73 -19.32 -4.61 -16.70
CA ARG A 73 -20.22 -5.35 -15.79
C ARG A 73 -21.18 -6.26 -16.53
N ALA A 74 -21.65 -5.88 -17.71
CA ALA A 74 -22.50 -6.73 -18.54
C ALA A 74 -21.71 -7.96 -19.04
N GLU A 75 -20.46 -7.78 -19.46
CA GLU A 75 -19.56 -8.89 -19.83
C GLU A 75 -19.36 -9.89 -18.69
N LEU A 76 -19.13 -9.39 -17.46
CA LEU A 76 -18.99 -10.23 -16.27
C LEU A 76 -20.28 -10.96 -15.87
N ARG A 77 -21.44 -10.43 -16.28
CA ARG A 77 -22.76 -11.02 -15.98
C ARG A 77 -23.27 -11.95 -17.08
N SER A 78 -22.71 -11.88 -18.28
CA SER A 78 -22.98 -12.87 -19.31
C SER A 78 -22.51 -14.22 -18.79
N PRO A 79 -23.39 -15.23 -18.66
CA PRO A 79 -22.94 -16.57 -18.34
C PRO A 79 -21.91 -16.97 -19.40
N ALA A 80 -20.82 -17.63 -18.98
CA ALA A 80 -19.95 -18.32 -19.92
C ALA A 80 -20.85 -19.12 -20.86
N ALA A 81 -20.84 -18.76 -22.15
CA ALA A 81 -21.57 -19.50 -23.15
C ALA A 81 -20.89 -20.87 -23.27
N ASP A 82 -21.41 -21.86 -22.54
CA ASP A 82 -21.24 -23.28 -22.83
C ASP A 82 -22.08 -23.68 -24.05
#